data_AF-A0A916WB35-F1
#
_entry.id   AF-A0A916WB35-F1
#
_cell.length_a   1.000
_cell.length_b   1.000
_cell.length_c   1.000
_cell.angle_alpha   90.00
_cell.angle_beta   90.00
_cell.angle_gamma   90.00
#
_symmetry.space_group_name_H-M   'P 1'
#
loop_
_entity.id
_entity.type
_entity.pdbx_description
1 polymer ?
#
loop_
_entity_poly.entity_id
_entity_poly.type
_entity_poly.pdbx_seq_one_letter_code
_entity_poly.pdbx_strand_id
1 'polypeptide(L)'
;MKWNRDISQAPKGGYVTETRRGKNGQEIAVQVYRAPKIIAAGNGKTVTASRWLPEDERGGGGRWECFTRDTPPLAWMLWPSHPDDEVSHD
;
A
#
# COMPACT_ATOMS: atom_id res chain seq x y z
N MET A 1 15.08 -9.62 6.52
CA MET A 1 14.19 -9.37 5.36
C MET A 1 14.00 -10.67 4.58
N LYS A 2 12.78 -11.21 4.50
CA LYS A 2 12.48 -12.50 3.84
C LYS A 2 11.44 -12.27 2.75
N TRP A 3 11.71 -12.77 1.55
CA TRP A 3 10.75 -12.78 0.45
C TRP A 3 9.64 -13.78 0.72
N ASN A 4 8.39 -13.34 0.54
CA ASN A 4 7.21 -14.18 0.55
C ASN A 4 6.69 -14.35 -0.89
N ARG A 5 6.47 -15.59 -1.32
CA ARG A 5 5.99 -15.94 -2.67
C ARG A 5 4.46 -16.07 -2.75
N ASP A 6 3.77 -15.97 -1.62
CA ASP A 6 2.33 -15.87 -1.57
C ASP A 6 1.92 -14.39 -1.52
N ILE A 7 1.57 -13.86 -2.70
CA ILE A 7 1.15 -12.46 -2.84
C ILE A 7 -0.19 -12.15 -2.17
N SER A 8 -1.02 -13.18 -1.88
CA SER A 8 -2.30 -12.97 -1.20
C SER A 8 -2.13 -12.54 0.26
N GLN A 9 -0.97 -12.87 0.86
CA GLN A 9 -0.59 -12.48 2.22
C GLN A 9 0.02 -11.08 2.33
N ALA A 10 0.29 -10.42 1.20
CA ALA A 10 0.83 -9.06 1.23
C ALA A 10 -0.21 -8.08 1.81
N PRO A 11 0.22 -7.14 2.67
CA PRO A 11 -0.69 -6.25 3.36
C PRO A 11 -1.32 -5.26 2.37
N LYS A 12 -2.65 -5.30 2.24
CA LYS A 12 -3.40 -4.42 1.35
C LYS A 12 -3.71 -3.06 1.98
N GLY A 13 -3.78 -3.01 3.31
CA GLY A 13 -4.21 -1.82 4.04
C GLY A 13 -5.73 -1.69 4.10
N GLY A 14 -6.21 -0.50 4.41
CA GLY A 14 -7.63 -0.26 4.69
C GLY A 14 -8.00 1.22 4.69
N TYR A 15 -9.30 1.48 4.80
CA TYR A 15 -9.81 2.83 4.98
C TYR A 15 -9.65 3.25 6.44
N VAL A 16 -9.15 4.46 6.64
CA VAL A 16 -9.02 5.10 7.95
C VAL A 16 -9.75 6.44 7.93
N THR A 17 -10.37 6.79 9.06
CA THR A 17 -10.97 8.11 9.24
C THR A 17 -9.87 9.10 9.62
N GLU A 18 -9.65 10.12 8.80
CA GLU A 18 -8.75 11.23 9.08
C GLU A 18 -9.55 12.51 9.32
N THR A 19 -9.18 13.26 10.35
CA THR A 19 -9.69 14.62 10.55
C THR A 19 -8.87 15.59 9.71
N ARG A 20 -9.52 16.32 8.81
CA ARG A 20 -8.90 17.39 8.02
C ARG A 20 -9.56 18.72 8.32
N ARG A 21 -8.75 19.77 8.41
CA ARG A 21 -9.26 21.13 8.54
C ARG A 21 -9.77 21.61 7.17
N GLY A 22 -11.08 21.84 7.08
CA GLY A 22 -11.72 22.44 5.92
C GLY A 22 -11.33 23.91 5.74
N LYS A 23 -11.61 24.46 4.56
CA LYS A 23 -11.26 25.83 4.17
C LYS A 23 -11.78 26.91 5.13
N ASN A 24 -12.89 26.63 5.83
CA ASN A 24 -13.53 27.55 6.79
C ASN A 24 -13.14 27.26 8.25
N GLY A 25 -12.09 26.47 8.50
CA GLY A 25 -11.63 26.12 9.85
C GLY A 25 -12.38 24.97 10.53
N GLN A 26 -13.47 24.47 9.93
CA GLN A 26 -14.20 23.31 10.45
C GLN A 26 -13.39 22.02 10.32
N GLU A 27 -13.50 21.13 11.30
CA GLU A 27 -12.95 19.78 11.21
C GLU A 27 -13.90 18.88 10.41
N ILE A 28 -13.35 18.19 9.41
CA ILE A 28 -14.09 17.27 8.54
C ILE A 28 -13.46 15.89 8.67
N ALA A 29 -14.28 14.91 9.04
CA ALA A 29 -13.88 13.50 9.00
C ALA A 29 -13.92 13.01 7.54
N VAL A 30 -12.80 12.51 7.04
CA VAL A 30 -12.65 12.00 5.67
C VAL A 30 -12.17 10.55 5.73
N GLN A 31 -12.83 9.67 4.98
CA GLN A 31 -12.35 8.30 4.77
C GLN A 31 -11.21 8.32 3.76
N VAL A 32 -10.03 7.85 4.17
CA VAL A 32 -8.81 7.83 3.36
C VAL A 32 -8.28 6.41 3.30
N TYR A 33 -8.03 5.91 2.10
CA TYR A 33 -7.41 4.60 1.94
C TYR A 33 -5.91 4.69 2.21
N ARG A 34 -5.43 3.91 3.19
CA ARG A 34 -4.00 3.78 3.50
C ARG A 34 -3.55 2.35 3.24
N ALA A 35 -2.64 2.20 2.28
CA ALA A 35 -1.95 0.96 2.00
C ALA A 35 -0.47 1.06 2.37
N PRO A 36 0.10 0.07 3.11
CA PRO A 36 1.52 0.01 3.34
C PRO A 36 2.28 -0.24 2.04
N LYS A 37 3.53 0.21 2.00
CA LYS A 37 4.43 -0.10 0.89
C LYS A 37 5.02 -1.49 1.08
N ILE A 38 5.17 -2.19 -0.04
CA ILE A 38 5.94 -3.42 -0.17
C ILE A 38 7.01 -3.23 -1.25
N ILE A 39 8.04 -4.06 -1.21
CA ILE A 39 8.87 -4.30 -2.39
C ILE A 39 8.28 -5.51 -3.09
N ALA A 40 7.90 -5.34 -4.36
CA ALA A 40 7.26 -6.35 -5.18
C ALA A 40 8.21 -6.79 -6.30
N ALA A 41 8.30 -8.11 -6.52
CA ALA A 41 9.06 -8.70 -7.61
C ALA A 41 8.10 -9.23 -8.69
N GLY A 42 8.29 -8.76 -9.92
CA GLY A 42 7.48 -9.13 -11.08
C GLY A 42 8.18 -10.10 -12.03
N ASN A 43 7.49 -10.43 -13.12
CA ASN A 43 8.10 -11.09 -14.27
C ASN A 43 9.19 -10.20 -14.89
N GLY A 44 10.25 -10.80 -15.46
CA GLY A 44 11.25 -10.05 -16.23
C GLY A 44 12.34 -9.34 -15.40
N LYS A 45 12.63 -9.82 -14.18
CA LYS A 45 13.65 -9.26 -13.26
C LYS A 45 13.34 -7.87 -12.70
N THR A 46 12.08 -7.43 -12.78
CA THR A 46 11.64 -6.16 -12.19
C THR A 46 11.42 -6.30 -10.69
N VAL A 47 12.01 -5.40 -9.92
CA VAL A 47 11.78 -5.22 -8.48
C VAL A 47 11.42 -3.75 -8.25
N THR A 48 10.26 -3.47 -7.66
CA THR A 48 9.76 -2.11 -7.49
C THR A 48 9.04 -1.91 -6.17
N ALA A 49 8.94 -0.67 -5.70
CA ALA A 49 8.01 -0.30 -4.64
C ALA A 49 6.57 -0.44 -5.18
N SER A 50 5.69 -1.03 -4.38
CA SER A 50 4.28 -1.19 -4.73
C SER A 50 3.41 -1.05 -3.48
N ARG A 51 2.13 -0.77 -3.70
CA ARG A 51 1.06 -0.76 -2.69
C ARG A 51 -0.22 -1.28 -3.33
N TRP A 52 -1.14 -1.76 -2.52
CA TRP A 52 -2.44 -2.16 -3.02
C TRP A 52 -3.26 -0.93 -3.41
N LEU A 53 -3.85 -0.98 -4.59
CA LEU A 53 -4.84 -0.04 -5.07
C LEU A 53 -6.19 -0.76 -4.96
N PRO A 54 -7.13 -0.26 -4.13
CA PRO A 54 -8.44 -0.86 -4.02
C PRO A 54 -9.17 -0.71 -5.35
N GLU A 55 -10.24 -1.47 -5.50
CA GLU A 55 -11.11 -1.36 -6.66
C GLU A 55 -11.60 0.08 -6.84
N ASP A 56 -11.59 0.57 -8.08
CA ASP A 56 -12.20 1.85 -8.41
C ASP A 56 -13.71 1.68 -8.64
N GLU A 57 -14.45 2.79 -8.62
CA GLU A 57 -15.91 2.80 -8.83
C GLU A 57 -16.34 2.25 -10.20
N ARG A 58 -15.40 2.03 -11.13
CA ARG A 58 -15.67 1.56 -12.50
C ARG A 58 -15.75 0.05 -12.60
N GLY A 59 -15.49 -0.67 -11.51
CA GLY A 59 -15.56 -2.13 -11.43
C GLY A 59 -14.35 -2.78 -12.10
N GLY A 60 -13.74 -3.76 -11.41
CA GLY A 60 -12.53 -4.42 -11.93
C GLY A 60 -11.63 -5.05 -10.88
N GLY A 61 -12.00 -5.05 -9.60
CA GLY A 61 -11.20 -5.51 -8.46
C GLY A 61 -9.90 -4.72 -8.25
N GLY A 62 -9.35 -4.80 -7.04
CA GLY A 62 -8.09 -4.12 -6.72
C GLY A 62 -6.87 -4.75 -7.41
N ARG A 63 -5.78 -3.98 -7.48
CA ARG A 63 -4.51 -4.40 -8.08
C ARG A 63 -3.31 -3.84 -7.32
N TRP A 64 -2.13 -4.41 -7.55
CA TRP A 64 -0.88 -3.84 -7.06
C TRP A 64 -0.42 -2.71 -7.98
N GLU A 65 0.01 -1.57 -7.41
CA GLU A 65 0.61 -0.46 -8.15
C GLU A 65 1.81 -0.97 -8.98
N CYS A 66 1.93 -0.54 -10.24
CA CYS A 66 2.89 -1.05 -11.25
C CYS A 66 2.58 -2.45 -11.81
N PHE A 67 1.47 -3.09 -11.44
CA PHE A 67 1.05 -4.40 -11.95
C PHE A 67 -0.39 -4.34 -12.48
N THR A 68 -0.72 -5.26 -13.37
CA THR A 68 -2.12 -5.49 -13.79
C THR A 68 -2.77 -6.50 -12.86
N ARG A 69 -4.10 -6.59 -12.90
CA ARG A 69 -4.84 -7.62 -12.15
C ARG A 69 -4.46 -9.03 -12.61
N ASP A 70 -4.27 -9.21 -13.91
CA ASP A 70 -3.99 -10.52 -14.52
C ASP A 70 -2.53 -10.94 -14.35
N THR A 71 -1.62 -9.97 -14.16
CA THR A 71 -0.20 -10.21 -13.95
C THR A 71 0.24 -9.58 -12.62
N PRO A 72 -0.15 -10.16 -11.48
CA PRO A 72 0.28 -9.69 -10.17
C PRO A 72 1.77 -9.98 -9.92
N PRO A 73 2.37 -9.39 -8.87
CA PRO A 73 3.72 -9.75 -8.44
C PRO A 73 3.83 -11.23 -8.06
N LEU A 74 5.01 -11.80 -8.28
CA LEU A 74 5.34 -13.18 -7.91
C LEU A 74 5.79 -13.31 -6.46
N ALA A 75 6.38 -12.26 -5.91
CA ALA A 75 6.86 -12.24 -4.54
C ALA A 75 6.84 -10.83 -3.98
N TRP A 76 6.82 -10.73 -2.66
CA TRP A 76 6.85 -9.48 -1.94
C TRP A 76 7.71 -9.56 -0.69
N MET A 77 8.11 -8.40 -0.20
CA MET A 77 8.63 -8.21 1.14
C MET A 77 8.14 -6.86 1.67
N LEU A 78 8.08 -6.74 2.99
CA LEU A 78 7.76 -5.44 3.61
C LEU A 78 8.79 -4.39 3.19
N TRP A 79 8.31 -3.16 3.02
CA TRP A 79 9.20 -2.02 2.90
C TRP A 79 10.12 -1.97 4.11
N PRO A 80 11.43 -1.76 3.93
CA PRO A 80 12.35 -1.64 5.04
C PRO A 80 11.97 -0.43 5.91
N SER A 81 11.94 -0.62 7.23
CA SER A 81 11.98 0.52 8.15
C SER A 81 13.36 1.17 8.08
N HIS A 82 13.42 2.51 8.12
CA HIS A 82 14.69 3.18 8.35
C HIS A 82 15.11 2.92 9.81
N PRO A 83 16.41 2.70 10.12
CA PRO A 83 16.86 2.51 11.49
C PRO A 83 16.45 3.63 12.44
N ASP A 84 16.34 4.85 11.92
CA ASP A 84 15.94 6.04 12.70
C ASP A 84 14.42 6.15 12.92
N ASP A 85 13.60 5.31 12.27
CA ASP A 85 12.14 5.33 12.46
C ASP A 85 11.72 4.81 13.86
N GLU A 86 12.63 4.16 14.61
CA GLU A 86 12.36 3.64 15.97
C GLU A 86 12.59 4.67 17.10
N VAL A 87 13.08 5.88 16.81
CA VAL A 87 13.40 6.89 17.84
C VAL A 87 12.62 8.19 17.62
N SER A 88 11.33 8.15 17.89
CA SER A 88 10.60 9.35 18.33
C SER A 88 9.55 8.97 19.37
N HIS A 89 10.03 8.76 20.60
CA HIS A 89 9.19 8.93 21.78
C HIS A 89 9.52 10.32 22.34
N ASP A 90 8.55 11.24 22.22
CA ASP A 90 8.46 12.46 23.03
C ASP A 90 8.38 12.10 24.53
#